data_AF-A0A1B6B6X1-F1
#
_entry.id   AF-A0A1B6B6X1-F1
#
_cell.length_a   1.000
_cell.length_b   1.000
_cell.length_c   1.000
_cell.angle_alpha   90.00
_cell.angle_beta   90.00
_cell.angle_gamma   90.00
#
_symmetry.space_group_name_H-M   'P 1'
#
loop_
_entity.id
_entity.type
_entity.pdbx_description
1 polymer ?
#
loop_
_entity_poly.entity_id
_entity_poly.type
_entity_poly.pdbx_seq_one_letter_code
_entity_poly.pdbx_strand_id
1 'polypeptide(L)'
;MIAGYGTGSTFPELTSLELEGSINGFIKYRIIERIAINNSRSFAAVPFAQSDAILSVFNGVSPKYRERLGDIVESANTHNSSSSFLFRNTLLNDIDTFSINEYRNPILEHGSSFRLHELVEISEFLLKFACFRSKYSNSDELSTVSEPIKIASITKFSGVKWEVL
;
A
#
# COMPACT_ATOMS: atom_id res chain seq x y z
N MET A 1 2.72 13.83 0.85
CA MET A 1 3.63 13.40 1.94
C MET A 1 4.52 14.57 2.31
N ILE A 2 4.84 14.72 3.59
CA ILE A 2 5.75 15.75 4.12
C ILE A 2 6.80 15.04 4.95
N ALA A 3 8.07 15.44 4.86
CA ALA A 3 9.13 14.82 5.65
C ALA A 3 10.17 15.85 6.13
N GLY A 4 10.71 15.64 7.33
CA GLY A 4 11.63 16.57 7.98
C GLY A 4 11.91 16.21 9.44
N TYR A 5 12.63 17.07 10.16
CA TYR A 5 13.11 16.79 11.53
C TYR A 5 12.14 17.21 12.65
N GLY A 6 10.97 17.75 12.30
CA GLY A 6 10.05 18.33 13.30
C GLY A 6 10.70 19.45 14.14
N THR A 7 9.97 19.95 15.12
CA THR A 7 10.47 21.02 16.02
C THR A 7 11.12 20.50 17.30
N GLY A 8 11.05 19.19 17.57
CA GLY A 8 11.57 18.57 18.79
C GLY A 8 12.07 17.13 18.62
N SER A 9 12.24 16.65 17.38
CA SER A 9 12.76 15.31 17.11
C SER A 9 14.23 15.39 16.67
N THR A 10 15.07 14.54 17.25
CA THR A 10 16.47 14.36 16.84
C THR A 10 16.62 13.55 15.55
N PHE A 11 15.55 12.91 15.09
CA PHE A 11 15.52 12.08 13.89
C PHE A 11 14.44 12.53 12.92
N PRO A 12 14.65 12.29 11.61
CA PRO A 12 13.69 12.70 10.60
C PRO A 12 12.43 11.82 10.66
N GLU A 13 11.31 12.41 10.30
CA GLU A 13 10.00 11.78 10.24
C GLU A 13 9.35 12.08 8.89
N LEU A 14 8.60 11.12 8.38
CA LEU A 14 7.78 11.24 7.18
C LEU A 14 6.32 11.04 7.55
N THR A 15 5.47 12.00 7.19
CA THR A 15 4.03 11.98 7.43
C THR A 15 3.29 12.02 6.09
N SER A 16 2.45 11.01 5.86
CA SER A 16 1.53 10.92 4.74
C SER A 16 0.19 11.54 5.14
N LEU A 17 -0.27 12.52 4.35
CA LEU A 17 -1.50 13.27 4.59
C LEU A 17 -2.41 13.12 3.39
N GLU A 18 -3.68 12.90 3.66
CA GLU A 18 -4.76 13.06 2.70
C GLU A 18 -5.40 14.42 2.90
N LEU A 19 -5.53 15.19 1.83
CA LEU A 19 -6.15 16.51 1.84
C LEU A 19 -7.51 16.40 1.16
N GLU A 20 -8.58 16.70 1.88
CA GLU A 20 -9.95 16.58 1.35
C GLU A 20 -10.48 17.94 0.84
N GLY A 21 -10.00 19.04 1.39
CA GLY A 21 -10.38 20.40 0.98
C GLY A 21 -10.04 21.44 2.04
N SER A 22 -10.62 22.64 1.92
CA SER A 22 -10.53 23.68 2.95
C SER A 22 -11.90 24.24 3.31
N ILE A 23 -12.14 24.47 4.60
CA ILE A 23 -13.36 25.06 5.14
C ILE A 23 -12.94 26.31 5.90
N ASN A 24 -13.39 27.49 5.46
CA ASN A 24 -13.04 28.78 6.06
C ASN A 24 -11.52 29.00 6.25
N GLY A 25 -10.71 28.55 5.29
CA GLY A 25 -9.24 28.66 5.35
C GLY A 25 -8.54 27.60 6.19
N PHE A 26 -9.27 26.70 6.85
CA PHE A 26 -8.71 25.54 7.52
C PHE A 26 -8.70 24.34 6.56
N ILE A 27 -7.53 23.76 6.34
CA ILE A 27 -7.40 22.55 5.52
C ILE A 27 -7.95 21.37 6.32
N LYS A 28 -8.93 20.66 5.75
CA LYS A 28 -9.38 19.37 6.24
C LYS A 28 -8.40 18.31 5.74
N TYR A 29 -7.69 17.69 6.67
CA TYR A 29 -6.72 16.65 6.37
C TYR A 29 -6.89 15.43 7.28
N ARG A 30 -6.39 14.29 6.81
CA ARG A 30 -6.28 13.05 7.57
C ARG A 30 -4.83 12.56 7.50
N ILE A 31 -4.25 12.19 8.64
CA ILE A 31 -2.96 11.49 8.66
C ILE A 31 -3.23 10.04 8.25
N ILE A 32 -2.62 9.62 7.14
CA ILE A 32 -2.75 8.25 6.63
C ILE A 32 -1.69 7.36 7.28
N GLU A 33 -0.44 7.83 7.29
CA GLU A 33 0.71 7.07 7.78
C GLU A 33 1.74 8.03 8.37
N ARG A 34 2.46 7.54 9.39
CA ARG A 34 3.59 8.23 10.00
C ARG A 34 4.76 7.26 10.15
N ILE A 35 5.89 7.61 9.55
CA ILE A 35 7.15 6.87 9.63
C ILE A 35 8.18 7.73 10.34
N ALA A 36 8.45 7.41 11.60
CA ALA A 36 9.50 8.03 12.39
C ALA A 36 10.77 7.17 12.37
N ILE A 37 11.90 7.77 11.97
CA ILE A 37 13.21 7.17 12.19
C ILE A 37 13.56 7.34 13.67
N ASN A 38 14.08 6.28 14.28
CA ASN A 38 14.51 6.28 15.67
C ASN A 38 15.65 5.27 15.87
N ASN A 39 16.02 4.99 17.11
CA ASN A 39 17.11 4.05 17.39
C ASN A 39 16.78 2.59 17.01
N SER A 40 15.50 2.22 16.95
CA SER A 40 15.02 0.90 16.55
C SER A 40 14.75 0.81 15.05
N ARG A 41 14.45 1.93 14.38
CA ARG A 41 14.19 2.01 12.94
C ARG A 41 15.13 3.01 12.27
N SER A 42 16.22 2.51 11.70
CA SER A 42 17.31 3.33 11.16
C SER A 42 17.05 3.93 9.77
N PHE A 43 16.14 3.33 8.99
CA PHE A 43 15.78 3.80 7.65
C PHE A 43 14.39 3.33 7.21
N ALA A 44 13.87 3.94 6.14
CA ALA A 44 12.72 3.47 5.38
C ALA A 44 12.81 3.95 3.91
N ALA A 45 12.23 3.18 2.99
CA ALA A 45 11.97 3.59 1.61
C ALA A 45 10.46 3.52 1.36
N VAL A 46 9.89 4.59 0.80
CA VAL A 46 8.45 4.68 0.53
C VAL A 46 8.24 5.03 -0.95
N PRO A 47 7.66 4.11 -1.74
CA PRO A 47 7.31 4.38 -3.13
C PRO A 47 6.11 5.34 -3.23
N PHE A 48 6.11 6.24 -4.22
CA PHE A 48 5.01 7.19 -4.49
C PHE A 48 3.90 6.59 -5.36
N ALA A 49 3.68 5.28 -5.31
CA ALA A 49 2.62 4.63 -6.06
C ALA A 49 1.31 4.55 -5.27
N GLN A 50 0.20 4.44 -6.01
CA GLN A 50 -1.10 4.13 -5.43
C GLN A 50 -1.03 2.78 -4.69
N SER A 51 -1.52 2.77 -3.45
CA SER A 51 -1.51 1.59 -2.58
C SER A 51 -2.14 0.38 -3.26
N ASP A 52 -3.20 0.58 -4.05
CA ASP A 52 -3.89 -0.51 -4.77
C ASP A 52 -3.01 -1.18 -5.82
N ALA A 53 -2.18 -0.42 -6.53
CA ALA A 53 -1.29 -0.96 -7.54
C ALA A 53 -0.22 -1.85 -6.87
N ILE A 54 0.38 -1.38 -5.78
CA ILE A 54 1.37 -2.13 -4.99
C ILE A 54 0.73 -3.34 -4.29
N LEU A 55 -0.43 -3.17 -3.66
CA LEU A 55 -1.18 -4.24 -3.02
C LEU A 55 -1.61 -5.31 -4.02
N SER A 56 -1.92 -4.94 -5.27
CA SER A 56 -2.24 -5.92 -6.31
C SER A 56 -1.05 -6.80 -6.70
N VAL A 57 0.18 -6.31 -6.49
CA VAL A 57 1.41 -7.10 -6.67
C VAL A 57 1.61 -8.01 -5.47
N PHE A 58 1.54 -7.47 -4.25
CA PHE A 58 1.71 -8.26 -3.02
C PHE A 58 0.64 -9.33 -2.84
N ASN A 59 -0.60 -9.03 -3.17
CA ASN A 59 -1.69 -9.99 -3.05
C ASN A 59 -1.71 -10.98 -4.21
N GLY A 60 -0.98 -10.73 -5.30
CA GLY A 60 -0.90 -11.57 -6.51
C GLY A 60 -2.21 -11.75 -7.29
N VAL A 61 -3.35 -11.41 -6.68
CA VAL A 61 -4.71 -11.66 -7.15
C VAL A 61 -5.44 -10.33 -7.22
N SER A 62 -6.14 -10.07 -8.33
CA SER A 62 -6.97 -8.86 -8.47
C SER A 62 -8.11 -8.85 -7.44
N PRO A 63 -8.43 -7.71 -6.81
CA PRO A 63 -9.63 -7.58 -5.97
C PRO A 63 -10.92 -8.08 -6.64
N LYS A 64 -10.99 -8.05 -7.98
CA LYS A 64 -12.12 -8.55 -8.78
C LYS A 64 -12.39 -10.05 -8.61
N TYR A 65 -11.40 -10.84 -8.21
CA TYR A 65 -11.63 -12.26 -7.87
C TYR A 65 -12.52 -12.40 -6.65
N ARG A 66 -12.41 -11.49 -5.66
CA ARG A 66 -13.24 -11.52 -4.45
C ARG A 66 -14.69 -11.20 -4.76
N GLU A 67 -14.91 -10.18 -5.61
CA GLU A 67 -16.25 -9.83 -6.10
C GLU A 67 -16.86 -11.03 -6.81
N ARG A 68 -16.11 -11.66 -7.72
CA ARG A 68 -16.61 -12.82 -8.46
C ARG A 68 -16.91 -14.03 -7.58
N LEU A 69 -16.09 -14.30 -6.57
CA LEU A 69 -16.36 -15.36 -5.60
C LEU A 69 -17.59 -15.05 -4.76
N GLY A 70 -17.77 -13.79 -4.35
CA GLY A 70 -18.99 -13.32 -3.70
C GLY A 70 -20.23 -13.58 -4.54
N ASP A 71 -20.19 -13.23 -5.83
CA ASP A 71 -21.29 -13.44 -6.78
C ASP A 71 -21.65 -14.93 -6.93
N ILE A 72 -20.64 -15.80 -7.03
CA ILE A 72 -20.84 -17.25 -7.16
C ILE A 72 -21.53 -17.80 -5.91
N VAL A 73 -21.06 -17.43 -4.72
CA VAL A 73 -21.61 -17.89 -3.44
C VAL A 73 -23.05 -17.40 -3.24
N GLU A 74 -23.35 -16.19 -3.71
CA GLU A 74 -24.69 -15.62 -3.67
C GLU A 74 -25.63 -16.33 -4.66
N SER A 75 -25.15 -16.64 -5.86
CA SER A 75 -25.90 -17.40 -6.86
C SER A 75 -26.17 -18.86 -6.45
N ALA A 76 -25.32 -19.46 -5.61
CA ALA A 76 -25.43 -20.85 -5.17
C ALA A 76 -26.40 -21.04 -3.98
N ASN A 77 -26.69 -19.99 -3.21
CA ASN A 77 -27.52 -20.06 -1.99
C ASN A 77 -28.87 -19.33 -2.16
N THR A 78 -29.77 -19.91 -2.97
CA THR A 78 -31.08 -19.32 -3.29
C THR A 78 -32.17 -19.50 -2.22
N HIS A 79 -31.91 -20.16 -1.08
CA HIS A 79 -33.00 -20.61 -0.18
C HIS A 79 -32.96 -20.20 1.30
N ASN A 80 -32.01 -19.39 1.79
CA ASN A 80 -32.11 -18.78 3.14
C ASN A 80 -31.22 -17.53 3.26
N SER A 81 -31.82 -16.35 3.22
CA SER A 81 -31.13 -15.06 3.03
C SER A 81 -30.20 -14.64 4.17
N SER A 82 -30.45 -15.07 5.41
CA SER A 82 -29.61 -14.70 6.55
C SER A 82 -28.38 -15.59 6.69
N SER A 83 -28.52 -16.89 6.44
CA SER A 83 -27.42 -17.85 6.53
C SER A 83 -26.45 -17.74 5.35
N SER A 84 -26.95 -17.38 4.16
CA SER A 84 -26.12 -17.17 2.97
C SER A 84 -25.21 -15.94 3.10
N PHE A 85 -25.69 -14.87 3.72
CA PHE A 85 -24.89 -13.66 4.00
C PHE A 85 -23.76 -13.93 4.99
N LEU A 86 -24.06 -14.63 6.10
CA LEU A 86 -23.05 -15.02 7.09
C LEU A 86 -21.99 -15.93 6.45
N PHE A 87 -22.42 -16.96 5.71
CA PHE A 87 -21.51 -17.86 5.00
C PHE A 87 -20.62 -17.12 4.01
N ARG A 88 -21.18 -16.21 3.20
CA ARG A 88 -20.43 -15.37 2.27
C ARG A 88 -19.35 -14.56 2.98
N ASN A 89 -19.69 -13.87 4.06
CA ASN A 89 -18.72 -13.05 4.78
C ASN A 89 -17.67 -13.90 5.49
N THR A 90 -18.04 -15.03 6.07
CA THR A 90 -17.07 -15.96 6.68
C THR A 90 -16.08 -16.49 5.64
N LEU A 91 -16.56 -16.92 4.47
CA LEU A 91 -15.71 -17.46 3.41
C LEU A 91 -14.79 -16.38 2.82
N LEU A 92 -15.31 -15.19 2.53
CA LEU A 92 -14.50 -14.09 2.00
C LEU A 92 -13.44 -13.63 3.01
N ASN A 93 -13.77 -13.59 4.30
CA ASN A 93 -12.81 -13.26 5.36
C ASN A 93 -11.75 -14.36 5.53
N ASP A 94 -12.12 -15.63 5.39
CA ASP A 94 -11.18 -16.76 5.48
C ASP A 94 -10.18 -16.74 4.32
N ILE A 95 -10.66 -16.50 3.10
CA ILE A 95 -9.81 -16.35 1.90
C ILE A 95 -8.85 -15.16 2.06
N ASP A 96 -9.34 -14.03 2.57
CA ASP A 96 -8.50 -12.87 2.85
C ASP A 96 -7.44 -13.20 3.90
N THR A 97 -7.85 -13.82 5.00
CA THR A 97 -6.95 -14.18 6.09
C THR A 97 -5.88 -15.16 5.62
N PHE A 98 -6.25 -16.14 4.80
CA PHE A 98 -5.33 -17.08 4.17
C PHE A 98 -4.34 -16.37 3.23
N SER A 99 -4.84 -15.53 2.32
CA SER A 99 -3.99 -14.77 1.39
C SER A 99 -2.97 -13.90 2.12
N ILE A 100 -3.43 -13.26 3.20
CA ILE A 100 -2.60 -12.43 4.07
C ILE A 100 -1.50 -13.25 4.74
N ASN A 101 -1.86 -14.37 5.36
CA ASN A 101 -0.93 -15.14 6.17
C ASN A 101 0.07 -15.93 5.31
N GLU A 102 -0.36 -16.47 4.18
CA GLU A 102 0.47 -17.36 3.35
C GLU A 102 1.38 -16.60 2.38
N TYR A 103 0.93 -15.44 1.86
CA TYR A 103 1.66 -14.72 0.81
C TYR A 103 2.13 -13.33 1.23
N ARG A 104 1.29 -12.57 1.94
CA ARG A 104 1.63 -11.18 2.30
C ARG A 104 2.58 -11.11 3.49
N ASN A 105 2.26 -11.77 4.59
CA ASN A 105 3.02 -11.70 5.83
C ASN A 105 4.46 -12.22 5.67
N PRO A 106 4.73 -13.34 4.96
CA PRO A 106 6.10 -13.83 4.81
C PRO A 106 7.00 -12.81 4.11
N ILE A 107 6.48 -12.08 3.12
CA ILE A 107 7.23 -11.01 2.44
C ILE A 107 7.50 -9.83 3.39
N LEU A 108 6.51 -9.45 4.21
CA LEU A 108 6.62 -8.35 5.16
C LEU A 108 7.50 -8.67 6.38
N GLU A 109 7.50 -9.92 6.85
CA GLU A 109 8.33 -10.39 7.97
C GLU A 109 9.82 -10.34 7.60
N HIS A 110 10.18 -10.80 6.39
CA HIS A 110 11.52 -10.60 5.83
C HIS A 110 11.82 -9.12 5.54
N GLY A 111 10.78 -8.32 5.32
CA GLY A 111 10.80 -6.86 5.15
C GLY A 111 11.67 -6.11 6.17
N SER A 112 11.61 -6.56 7.42
CA SER A 112 12.35 -5.97 8.54
C SER A 112 13.86 -6.21 8.50
N SER A 113 14.33 -7.17 7.71
CA SER A 113 15.74 -7.54 7.57
C SER A 113 16.42 -6.93 6.35
N PHE A 114 15.65 -6.34 5.42
CA PHE A 114 16.20 -5.70 4.23
C PHE A 114 16.97 -4.44 4.58
N ARG A 115 18.14 -4.26 3.94
CA ARG A 115 18.90 -3.02 3.97
C ARG A 115 18.21 -1.97 3.09
N LEU A 116 18.58 -0.70 3.28
CA LEU A 116 17.99 0.41 2.53
C LEU A 116 18.04 0.22 1.01
N HIS A 117 19.17 -0.25 0.46
CA HIS A 117 19.31 -0.45 -0.98
C HIS A 117 18.36 -1.54 -1.51
N GLU A 118 18.16 -2.62 -0.76
CA GLU A 118 17.22 -3.70 -1.11
C GLU A 118 15.78 -3.18 -1.08
N LEU A 119 15.42 -2.34 -0.09
CA LEU A 119 14.10 -1.71 -0.06
C LEU A 119 13.86 -0.74 -1.22
N VAL A 120 14.89 0.00 -1.64
CA VAL A 120 14.82 0.88 -2.82
C VAL A 120 14.64 0.04 -4.09
N GLU A 121 15.41 -1.03 -4.26
CA GLU A 121 15.32 -1.94 -5.40
C GLU A 121 13.95 -2.62 -5.51
N ILE A 122 13.43 -3.13 -4.38
CA ILE A 122 12.08 -3.70 -4.32
C ILE A 122 11.02 -2.63 -4.67
N SER A 123 11.14 -1.43 -4.11
CA SER A 123 10.21 -0.32 -4.40
C SER A 123 10.21 0.05 -5.87
N GLU A 124 11.38 0.12 -6.49
CA GLU A 124 11.56 0.38 -7.91
C GLU A 124 10.94 -0.73 -8.77
N PHE A 125 11.20 -2.00 -8.44
CA PHE A 125 10.59 -3.13 -9.13
C PHE A 125 9.07 -3.10 -9.07
N LEU A 126 8.49 -2.89 -7.88
CA LEU A 126 7.04 -2.82 -7.68
C LEU A 126 6.41 -1.67 -8.48
N LEU A 127 7.07 -0.51 -8.52
CA LEU A 127 6.64 0.64 -9.33
C LEU A 127 6.68 0.32 -10.83
N LYS A 128 7.78 -0.25 -11.33
CA LYS A 128 7.91 -0.68 -12.73
C LYS A 128 6.85 -1.71 -13.10
N PHE A 129 6.59 -2.67 -12.22
CA PHE A 129 5.57 -3.69 -12.43
C PHE A 129 4.16 -3.11 -12.41
N ALA A 130 3.88 -2.16 -11.51
CA ALA A 130 2.62 -1.41 -11.48
C ALA A 130 2.41 -0.61 -12.78
N CYS A 131 3.43 0.11 -13.26
CA CYS A 131 3.39 0.82 -14.53
C CYS A 131 3.15 -0.15 -15.71
N PHE A 132 3.88 -1.28 -15.73
CA PHE A 132 3.67 -2.33 -16.72
C PHE A 132 2.21 -2.81 -16.70
N ARG A 133 1.68 -3.15 -15.53
CA ARG A 133 0.29 -3.60 -15.38
C ARG A 133 -0.69 -2.53 -15.85
N SER A 134 -0.50 -1.26 -15.50
CA SER A 134 -1.35 -0.17 -15.98
C SER A 134 -1.29 0.01 -17.50
N LYS A 135 -0.13 -0.22 -18.12
CA LYS A 135 0.05 -0.06 -19.57
C LYS A 135 -0.60 -1.17 -20.38
N TYR A 136 -0.59 -2.40 -19.86
CA TYR A 136 -1.01 -3.60 -20.60
C TYR A 136 -2.32 -4.23 -20.10
N SER A 137 -2.85 -3.82 -18.94
CA SER A 137 -4.15 -4.27 -18.46
C SER A 137 -5.24 -3.36 -19.04
N ASN A 138 -6.19 -3.93 -19.77
CA ASN A 138 -7.32 -3.23 -20.42
C ASN A 138 -8.37 -2.69 -19.42
N SER A 139 -7.99 -2.42 -18.17
CA SER A 139 -8.86 -1.85 -17.15
C SER A 139 -8.40 -0.44 -16.82
N ASP A 140 -9.20 0.55 -17.20
CA ASP A 140 -8.96 2.00 -16.98
C ASP A 140 -8.76 2.38 -15.49
N GLU A 141 -9.09 1.48 -14.55
CA GLU A 141 -9.09 1.73 -13.10
C GLU A 141 -7.71 1.82 -12.43
N LEU A 142 -6.61 1.46 -13.11
CA LEU A 142 -5.26 1.48 -12.51
C LEU A 142 -4.33 2.59 -13.05
N SER A 143 -4.88 3.55 -13.79
CA SER A 143 -4.14 4.54 -14.57
C SER A 143 -3.80 5.83 -13.81
N THR A 144 -3.06 5.75 -12.70
CA THR A 144 -2.57 6.95 -11.99
C THR A 144 -1.06 6.98 -11.76
N VAL A 145 -0.34 5.91 -12.08
CA VAL A 145 1.13 5.91 -12.01
C VAL A 145 1.67 6.38 -13.36
N SER A 146 1.82 7.70 -13.52
CA SER A 146 2.52 8.27 -14.67
C SER A 146 4.03 8.32 -14.40
N GLU A 147 4.82 7.96 -15.39
CA GLU A 147 6.25 8.30 -15.40
C GLU A 147 6.41 9.83 -15.29
N PRO A 148 7.40 10.34 -14.52
CA PRO A 148 8.52 9.63 -13.89
C PRO A 148 8.20 9.07 -12.50
N ILE A 149 8.83 7.95 -12.17
CA ILE A 149 8.64 7.24 -10.90
C ILE A 149 9.40 7.99 -9.79
N LYS A 150 8.78 8.13 -8.61
CA LYS A 150 9.41 8.81 -7.46
C LYS A 150 9.44 7.89 -6.23
N ILE A 151 10.57 7.91 -5.53
CA ILE A 151 10.78 7.17 -4.28
C ILE A 151 11.35 8.16 -3.25
N ALA A 152 10.84 8.10 -2.01
CA ALA A 152 11.49 8.78 -0.89
C ALA A 152 12.24 7.76 -0.04
N SER A 153 13.52 8.03 0.19
CA SER A 153 14.33 7.33 1.19
C SER A 153 14.56 8.25 2.39
N ILE A 154 14.44 7.70 3.60
CA ILE A 154 14.65 8.46 4.84
C ILE A 154 15.60 7.67 5.74
N THR A 155 16.68 8.31 6.20
CA THR A 155 17.69 7.68 7.06
C THR A 155 18.12 8.61 8.19
N LYS A 156 18.67 8.01 9.26
CA LYS A 156 19.24 8.75 10.40
C LYS A 156 20.36 9.72 10.00
N PHE A 157 21.20 9.35 9.02
CA PHE A 157 22.44 10.09 8.69
C PHE A 157 22.24 11.12 7.58
N SER A 158 21.37 10.83 6.61
CA SER A 158 21.20 11.66 5.42
C SER A 158 19.91 12.46 5.41
N GLY A 159 19.03 12.26 6.39
CA GLY A 159 17.68 12.81 6.35
C GLY A 159 16.85 12.17 5.22
N VAL A 160 15.98 12.97 4.63
CA VAL A 160 15.08 12.56 3.54
C VAL A 160 15.75 12.86 2.20
N LYS A 161 15.74 11.88 1.30
CA LYS A 161 16.15 12.01 -0.10
C LYS A 161 15.01 11.61 -1.02
N TRP A 162 14.93 12.31 -2.14
CA TRP A 162 13.94 12.09 -3.19
C TRP A 162 14.68 11.60 -4.43
N GLU A 163 14.36 10.39 -4.86
CA GLU A 163 14.93 9.77 -6.05
C GLU A 163 13.86 9.77 -7.15
N VAL A 164 14.22 10.33 -8.30
CA VAL A 164 13.41 10.31 -9.52
C VAL A 164 14.06 9.31 -10.45
N LEU A 165 13.27 8.34 -10.91
CA LEU A 165 13.67 7.26 -11.82
C LEU A 165 13.03 7.44 -13.19
#